data_AF-A0A1V5KGX3-F1
#
_entry.id   AF-A0A1V5KGX3-F1
#
_cell.length_a   1.000
_cell.length_b   1.000
_cell.length_c   1.000
_cell.angle_alpha   90.00
_cell.angle_beta   90.00
_cell.angle_gamma   90.00
#
_symmetry.space_group_name_H-M   'P 1'
#
loop_
_entity.id
_entity.type
_entity.pdbx_description
1 polymer ?
#
loop_
_entity_poly.entity_id
_entity_poly.type
_entity_poly.pdbx_seq_one_letter_code
_entity_poly.pdbx_strand_id
1 'polypeptide(L)'
;MDNIHRWYEGYQDVEGICRVVTLGEIRENDFNLNIPRYVEPVIEEESMTIDQAIANLKESLQVAYAAEDRLKELLLRNKVIL
;
A
#
# COMPACT_ATOMS: atom_id res chain seq x y z
N MET A 1 -11.53 1.40 -25.22
CA MET A 1 -10.74 1.92 -26.37
C MET A 1 -10.76 3.44 -26.39
N ASP A 2 -11.91 4.06 -26.16
CA ASP A 2 -12.13 5.51 -26.28
C ASP A 2 -11.18 6.38 -25.43
N ASN A 3 -10.80 5.93 -24.23
CA ASN A 3 -9.94 6.71 -23.34
C ASN A 3 -8.49 6.85 -23.83
N ILE A 4 -7.91 5.78 -24.42
CA ILE A 4 -6.52 5.80 -24.90
C ILE A 4 -6.37 6.79 -26.06
N HIS A 5 -7.31 6.77 -27.01
CA HIS A 5 -7.30 7.69 -28.14
C HIS A 5 -7.42 9.15 -27.68
N ARG A 6 -8.32 9.40 -26.72
CA ARG A 6 -8.52 10.73 -26.14
C ARG A 6 -7.26 11.26 -25.45
N TRP A 7 -6.57 10.44 -24.66
CA TRP A 7 -5.35 10.85 -23.96
C TRP A 7 -4.18 11.05 -24.93
N TYR A 8 -4.10 10.21 -25.97
CA TYR A 8 -3.12 10.37 -27.05
C TYR A 8 -3.32 11.69 -27.80
N GLU A 9 -4.56 12.00 -28.24
CA GLU A 9 -4.87 13.26 -28.93
C GLU A 9 -4.68 14.48 -28.02
N GLY A 10 -4.96 14.32 -26.73
CA GLY A 10 -4.85 15.39 -25.74
C GLY A 10 -3.42 15.77 -25.39
N TYR A 11 -2.42 14.90 -25.63
CA TYR A 11 -1.03 15.07 -25.18
C TYR A 11 -0.96 15.52 -23.72
N GLN A 12 -1.68 14.81 -22.86
CA GLN A 12 -1.81 15.14 -21.44
C GLN A 12 -1.34 14.00 -20.54
N ASP A 13 -0.77 14.40 -19.41
CA ASP A 13 -0.45 13.49 -18.33
C ASP A 13 -1.74 13.04 -17.63
N VAL A 14 -1.80 11.75 -17.33
CA VAL A 14 -2.87 11.13 -16.56
C VAL A 14 -2.21 10.31 -15.46
N GLU A 15 -2.40 10.76 -14.22
CA GLU A 15 -1.82 10.14 -13.03
C GLU A 15 -2.10 8.63 -13.01
N GLY A 16 -1.05 7.82 -12.75
CA GLY A 16 -1.13 6.36 -12.73
C GLY A 16 -1.29 5.68 -14.09
N ILE A 17 -1.46 6.41 -15.19
CA ILE A 17 -1.87 5.85 -16.48
C ILE A 17 -0.91 6.21 -17.62
N CYS A 18 -0.63 7.49 -17.85
CA CYS A 18 0.28 7.93 -18.92
C CYS A 18 0.94 9.27 -18.62
N ARG A 19 2.12 9.48 -19.21
CA ARG A 19 2.89 10.72 -19.09
C ARG A 19 3.53 11.09 -20.42
N VAL A 20 3.52 12.37 -20.76
CA VAL A 20 4.25 12.95 -21.88
C VAL A 20 5.67 13.23 -21.43
N VAL A 21 6.62 12.60 -22.10
CA VAL A 21 8.04 12.69 -21.76
C VAL A 21 8.84 13.27 -22.92
N THR A 22 9.88 14.04 -22.59
CA THR A 22 10.70 14.69 -23.61
C THR A 22 11.74 13.73 -24.19
N LEU A 23 12.24 14.04 -25.40
CA LEU A 23 13.35 13.28 -25.98
C LEU A 23 14.65 13.37 -25.15
N GLY A 24 14.81 14.41 -24.33
CA GLY A 24 15.93 14.54 -23.38
C GLY A 24 15.86 13.47 -22.29
N GLU A 25 14.70 13.35 -21.64
CA GLU A 25 14.44 12.35 -20.60
C GLU A 25 14.52 10.92 -21.15
N ILE A 26 14.06 10.69 -22.37
CA ILE A 26 14.22 9.39 -23.04
C ILE A 26 15.70 9.06 -23.24
N ARG A 27 16.53 10.04 -23.64
CA ARG A 27 17.97 9.84 -23.82
C ARG A 27 18.68 9.57 -22.49
N GLU A 28 18.30 10.26 -21.41
CA GLU A 28 18.84 10.03 -20.06
C GLU A 28 18.52 8.62 -19.54
N ASN A 29 17.41 8.04 -19.98
CA ASN A 29 17.02 6.66 -19.67
C ASN A 29 17.52 5.64 -20.71
N ASP A 30 18.59 5.93 -21.45
CA ASP A 30 19.17 5.04 -22.47
C ASP A 30 18.17 4.59 -23.55
N PHE A 31 17.20 5.44 -23.89
CA PHE A 31 16.09 5.12 -24.79
C PHE A 31 15.23 3.92 -24.32
N ASN A 32 15.27 3.59 -23.04
CA ASN A 32 14.50 2.51 -22.44
C ASN A 32 13.09 2.98 -22.08
N LEU A 33 12.11 2.62 -22.92
CA LEU A 33 10.71 3.04 -22.80
C LEU A 33 9.88 2.16 -21.84
N ASN A 34 10.50 1.48 -20.88
CA ASN A 34 9.76 0.66 -19.92
C ASN A 34 8.83 1.54 -19.06
N ILE A 35 7.54 1.23 -19.06
CA ILE A 35 6.45 2.07 -18.51
C ILE A 35 6.69 2.51 -17.05
N PRO A 36 7.16 1.65 -16.12
CA PRO A 36 7.40 2.04 -14.73
C PRO A 36 8.50 3.11 -14.55
N ARG A 37 9.28 3.41 -15.60
CA ARG A 37 10.27 4.51 -15.57
C ARG A 37 9.65 5.89 -15.77
N TYR A 38 8.42 5.94 -16.25
CA TYR A 38 7.77 7.19 -16.67
C TYR A 38 6.39 7.40 -16.03
N VAL A 39 5.72 6.32 -15.64
CA VAL A 39 4.41 6.38 -14.97
C VAL A 39 4.57 5.86 -13.56
N GLU A 40 4.45 6.76 -12.59
CA GLU A 40 4.33 6.40 -11.18
C GLU A 40 2.98 5.69 -10.98
N PRO A 41 2.94 4.46 -10.43
CA PRO A 41 1.68 3.81 -10.12
C PRO A 41 0.94 4.60 -9.05
N VAL A 42 -0.39 4.73 -9.19
CA VAL A 42 -1.22 5.24 -8.11
C VAL A 42 -1.23 4.19 -7.01
N ILE A 43 -0.51 4.48 -5.94
CA ILE A 43 -0.58 3.73 -4.70
C ILE A 43 -1.79 4.29 -3.97
N GLU A 44 -2.89 3.55 -3.95
CA GLU A 44 -3.94 3.80 -2.98
C GLU A 44 -3.35 3.50 -1.61
N GLU A 45 -2.82 4.52 -0.93
CA GLU A 45 -2.54 4.40 0.48
C GLU A 45 -3.90 4.18 1.17
N GLU A 46 -4.11 2.99 1.74
CA GLU A 46 -5.13 2.78 2.76
C GLU A 46 -4.78 3.68 3.95
N SER A 47 -5.16 4.94 3.83
CA SER A 47 -4.94 5.96 4.84
C SER A 47 -5.91 5.69 5.98
N MET A 48 -5.49 4.86 6.95
CA MET A 48 -6.17 4.79 8.22
C MET A 48 -5.97 6.12 8.95
N THR A 49 -7.03 6.67 9.52
CA THR A 49 -6.89 7.85 10.38
C THR A 49 -6.12 7.47 11.64
N ILE A 50 -5.50 8.46 12.30
CA ILE A 50 -4.84 8.26 13.59
C ILE A 50 -5.81 7.64 14.61
N ASP A 51 -7.08 8.06 14.60
CA ASP A 51 -8.11 7.51 15.48
C ASP A 51 -8.42 6.04 15.18
N GLN A 52 -8.49 5.66 13.90
CA GLN A 52 -8.65 4.26 13.49
C GLN A 52 -7.44 3.41 13.89
N ALA A 53 -6.22 3.94 13.71
CA ALA A 53 -5.00 3.27 14.13
C ALA A 53 -4.99 3.03 15.65
N ILE A 54 -5.40 4.02 16.45
CA ILE A 54 -5.51 3.91 17.91
C ILE A 54 -6.59 2.90 18.30
N ALA A 55 -7.73 2.89 17.62
CA ALA A 55 -8.79 1.91 17.87
C ALA A 55 -8.33 0.48 17.60
N ASN A 56 -7.71 0.24 16.43
CA ASN A 56 -7.16 -1.06 16.05
C ASN A 56 -6.07 -1.53 17.02
N LEU A 57 -5.23 -0.61 17.49
CA LEU A 57 -4.20 -0.92 18.49
C LEU A 57 -4.82 -1.35 19.83
N LYS A 58 -5.84 -0.64 20.30
CA LYS A 58 -6.54 -1.00 21.55
C LYS A 58 -7.22 -2.36 21.45
N GLU A 59 -7.87 -2.65 20.32
CA GLU A 59 -8.49 -3.95 20.08
C GLU A 59 -7.45 -5.07 20.08
N SER A 60 -6.35 -4.88 19.34
CA SER A 60 -5.26 -5.86 19.28
C SER A 60 -4.66 -6.13 20.66
N LEU A 61 -4.53 -5.09 21.49
CA LEU A 61 -4.00 -5.23 22.85
C LEU A 61 -4.96 -6.03 23.75
N GLN A 62 -6.28 -5.81 23.64
CA GLN A 62 -7.27 -6.58 24.38
C GLN A 62 -7.25 -8.06 23.99
N VAL A 63 -7.13 -8.35 22.68
CA VAL A 63 -7.01 -9.73 22.19
C VAL A 63 -5.73 -10.38 22.71
N ALA A 64 -4.61 -9.65 22.73
CA ALA A 64 -3.35 -10.15 23.26
C ALA A 64 -3.45 -10.49 24.76
N TYR A 65 -4.04 -9.61 25.58
CA TYR A 65 -4.25 -9.89 27.00
C TYR A 65 -5.17 -11.10 27.22
N ALA A 66 -6.27 -11.20 26.47
CA ALA A 66 -7.17 -12.35 26.57
C ALA A 66 -6.46 -13.67 26.18
N ALA A 67 -5.57 -13.62 25.18
CA ALA A 67 -4.75 -14.77 24.80
C ALA A 67 -3.72 -15.13 25.89
N GLU A 68 -3.12 -14.14 26.55
CA GLU A 68 -2.20 -14.34 27.66
C GLU A 68 -2.90 -14.97 28.87
N ASP A 69 -4.08 -14.48 29.25
CA ASP A 69 -4.87 -15.03 30.35
C ASP A 69 -5.28 -16.48 30.06
N ARG A 70 -5.76 -16.74 28.84
CA ARG A 70 -6.06 -18.10 28.40
C ARG A 70 -4.84 -19.02 28.45
N LEU A 71 -3.67 -18.50 28.06
CA LEU A 71 -2.42 -19.27 28.15
C LEU A 71 -2.08 -19.58 29.61
N LYS A 72 -2.18 -18.61 30.53
CA LYS A 72 -1.96 -18.82 31.97
C LYS A 72 -2.90 -19.88 32.53
N GLU A 73 -4.19 -19.82 32.21
CA GLU A 73 -5.18 -20.81 32.63
C GLU A 73 -4.80 -22.23 32.17
N LEU A 74 -4.39 -22.38 30.90
CA LEU A 74 -3.96 -23.66 30.36
C LEU A 74 -2.70 -24.19 31.06
N LEU A 75 -1.74 -23.31 31.37
CA LEU A 75 -0.50 -23.70 32.03
C LEU A 75 -0.75 -24.15 33.48
N LEU A 76 -1.62 -23.46 34.22
CA LEU A 76 -2.06 -23.87 35.55
C LEU A 76 -2.82 -25.20 35.50
N ARG A 77 -3.76 -25.35 34.57
CA ARG A 77 -4.55 -26.58 34.40
C ARG A 77 -3.67 -27.79 34.14
N ASN A 78 -2.61 -27.62 33.36
CA ASN A 78 -1.69 -28.70 32.99
C ASN A 78 -0.50 -28.84 33.96
N LYS A 79 -0.47 -28.08 35.06
CA LYS A 79 0.59 -28.10 36.08
C LYS A 79 1.99 -27.88 35.50
N VAL A 80 2.09 -27.11 34.41
CA VAL A 80 3.35 -26.77 33.77
C VAL A 80 4.07 -25.66 34.55
N ILE A 81 3.32 -24.90 35.36
CA ILE A 81 3.82 -23.85 36.25
C ILE A 81 3.09 -24.00 37.60
N LEU A 82 3.79 -23.75 38.72
CA LEU A 82 3.30 -23.85 40.11
C LEU A 82 2.26 -22.79 40.46
#